data_AF-A0A7S4SEP6-F1
#
_entry.id   AF-A0A7S4SEP6-F1
#
_cell.length_a   1.000
_cell.length_b   1.000
_cell.length_c   1.000
_cell.angle_alpha   90.00
_cell.angle_beta   90.00
_cell.angle_gamma   90.00
#
_symmetry.space_group_name_H-M   'P 1'
#
loop_
_entity.id
_entity.type
_entity.pdbx_description
1 polymer ?
#
loop_
_entity_poly.entity_id
_entity_poly.type
_entity_poly.pdbx_seq_one_letter_code
_entity_poly.pdbx_strand_id
1 'polypeptide(L)'
;PSLRRRSYVHVGGEGARPEVLSPDGVVVCGFGDVGQGVSQLLSSAGQKAFVSFDLNPARVSEAALRGLPVVYGDGASPQLLQNSGIPNPRAIVVSYNNMSRRRQATEQLRGAFPGVPIIVRARSEQEREELLEAGADRAVAESSEAALQLAQVVMMEVGGDAIEETAAREMLDGTTPEPVCIVAEEEDEDPEPEDVDLLAMDNGMSRKEVRRLYKVFRGIDKDGSGEVDAEEVWELIARGSPTPMSDKDFKKYMAILDVDGSGQVTFEEFLSVYRGSDNV
;
A
#
# COMPACT_ATOMS: atom_id res chain seq x y z
N PRO A 1 27.30 -50.88 -27.16
CA PRO A 1 28.26 -50.17 -26.28
C PRO A 1 27.89 -48.68 -26.13
N SER A 2 27.50 -48.10 -25.01
CA SER A 2 27.39 -48.49 -23.60
C SER A 2 26.60 -47.38 -22.91
N LEU A 3 25.53 -47.78 -22.20
CA LEU A 3 24.79 -47.13 -21.10
C LEU A 3 25.01 -45.63 -20.82
N ARG A 4 23.90 -44.89 -20.66
CA ARG A 4 23.55 -44.23 -19.38
C ARG A 4 22.05 -43.96 -19.27
N ARG A 5 21.46 -44.51 -18.20
CA ARG A 5 20.10 -44.30 -17.70
C ARG A 5 19.83 -42.80 -17.50
N ARG A 6 18.72 -42.28 -18.02
CA ARG A 6 18.10 -41.03 -17.55
C ARG A 6 16.83 -41.37 -16.79
N SER A 7 17.02 -41.81 -15.55
CA SER A 7 15.95 -41.93 -14.56
C SER A 7 15.61 -40.55 -14.04
N TYR A 8 14.46 -40.01 -14.45
CA TYR A 8 13.76 -38.97 -13.70
C TYR A 8 12.77 -39.65 -12.78
N VAL A 9 12.66 -39.14 -11.55
CA VAL A 9 11.82 -39.69 -10.49
C VAL A 9 10.36 -39.58 -10.92
N HIS A 10 9.77 -40.74 -11.14
CA HIS A 10 8.36 -40.95 -11.37
C HIS A 10 7.65 -40.90 -10.00
N VAL A 11 6.77 -39.92 -9.79
CA VAL A 11 5.81 -39.95 -8.69
C VAL A 11 4.45 -40.28 -9.29
N GLY A 12 4.18 -41.58 -9.38
CA GLY A 12 2.86 -42.23 -9.38
C GLY A 12 1.75 -41.74 -10.32
N GLY A 13 1.38 -42.60 -11.27
CA GLY A 13 0.05 -42.63 -11.90
C GLY A 13 0.10 -42.66 -13.42
N GLU A 14 -0.53 -43.65 -14.03
CA GLU A 14 -0.76 -43.71 -15.48
C GLU A 14 -1.62 -42.51 -15.92
N GLY A 15 -0.98 -41.42 -16.36
CA GLY A 15 -1.67 -40.24 -16.85
C GLY A 15 -0.68 -39.11 -17.15
N ALA A 16 -0.55 -38.78 -18.44
CA ALA A 16 0.27 -37.72 -19.03
C ALA A 16 1.80 -37.84 -18.83
N ARG A 17 2.48 -38.24 -19.91
CA ARG A 17 3.85 -37.75 -20.17
C ARG A 17 3.78 -36.21 -20.08
N PRO A 18 4.72 -35.51 -19.42
CA PRO A 18 4.78 -34.07 -19.64
C PRO A 18 4.94 -33.87 -21.14
N GLU A 19 3.96 -33.23 -21.77
CA GLU A 19 4.13 -32.68 -23.11
C GLU A 19 5.47 -31.94 -23.09
N VAL A 20 6.25 -32.10 -24.16
CA VAL A 20 7.52 -31.38 -24.30
C VAL A 20 7.24 -29.93 -23.97
N LEU A 21 7.81 -29.45 -22.87
CA LEU A 21 7.57 -28.10 -22.40
C LEU A 21 7.99 -27.15 -23.52
N SER A 22 7.22 -26.07 -23.72
CA SER A 22 7.51 -25.12 -24.80
C SER A 22 8.96 -24.64 -24.66
N PRO A 23 9.80 -24.77 -25.70
CA PRO A 23 11.22 -24.43 -25.61
C PRO A 23 11.49 -22.96 -25.31
N ASP A 24 10.46 -22.13 -25.51
CA ASP A 24 10.37 -20.69 -25.26
C ASP A 24 9.40 -20.34 -24.12
N GLY A 25 8.99 -21.30 -23.28
CA GLY A 25 8.04 -21.05 -22.19
C GLY A 25 8.55 -20.07 -21.12
N VAL A 26 7.62 -19.49 -20.35
CA VAL A 26 7.94 -18.75 -19.12
C VAL A 26 8.31 -19.74 -18.02
N VAL A 27 9.41 -19.51 -17.33
CA VAL A 27 9.85 -20.34 -16.19
C VAL A 27 9.49 -19.65 -14.89
N VAL A 28 8.86 -20.36 -13.96
CA VAL A 28 8.57 -19.88 -12.60
C VAL A 28 9.37 -20.69 -11.59
N CYS A 29 10.37 -20.07 -11.00
CA CYS A 29 11.22 -20.66 -9.96
C CYS A 29 10.55 -20.46 -8.59
N GLY A 30 10.00 -21.55 -8.04
CA GLY A 30 9.20 -21.58 -6.83
C GLY A 30 7.71 -21.72 -7.12
N PHE A 31 7.04 -22.63 -6.42
CA PHE A 31 5.60 -22.89 -6.49
C PHE A 31 4.94 -22.81 -5.10
N GLY A 32 5.43 -21.88 -4.27
CA GLY A 32 4.71 -21.43 -3.06
C GLY A 32 3.58 -20.46 -3.42
N ASP A 33 3.04 -19.74 -2.44
CA ASP A 33 1.85 -18.89 -2.62
C ASP A 33 1.97 -17.91 -3.79
N VAL A 34 3.11 -17.23 -3.90
CA VAL A 34 3.37 -16.28 -5.00
C VAL A 34 3.51 -17.02 -6.34
N GLY A 35 4.27 -18.11 -6.40
CA GLY A 35 4.45 -18.88 -7.63
C GLY A 35 3.15 -19.53 -8.14
N GLN A 36 2.28 -19.96 -7.22
CA GLN A 36 0.94 -20.45 -7.52
C GLN A 36 0.06 -19.34 -8.07
N GLY A 37 0.04 -18.17 -7.43
CA GLY A 37 -0.69 -16.99 -7.92
C GLY A 37 -0.24 -16.59 -9.33
N VAL A 38 1.06 -16.48 -9.57
CA VAL A 38 1.62 -16.20 -10.91
C VAL A 38 1.16 -17.24 -11.93
N SER A 39 1.29 -18.52 -11.62
CA SER A 39 0.88 -19.61 -12.52
C SER A 39 -0.61 -19.58 -12.85
N GLN A 40 -1.45 -19.31 -11.86
CA GLN A 40 -2.90 -19.20 -12.02
C GLN A 40 -3.27 -18.00 -12.89
N LEU A 41 -2.65 -16.85 -12.67
CA LEU A 41 -2.89 -15.63 -13.44
C LEU A 41 -2.43 -15.78 -14.89
N LEU A 42 -1.25 -16.36 -15.13
CA LEU A 42 -0.77 -16.67 -16.49
C LEU A 42 -1.75 -17.59 -17.23
N SER A 43 -2.20 -18.66 -16.57
CA SER A 43 -3.18 -19.59 -17.13
C SER A 43 -4.50 -18.88 -17.48
N SER A 44 -4.99 -18.04 -16.57
CA SER A 44 -6.25 -17.31 -16.73
C SER A 44 -6.19 -16.25 -17.84
N ALA A 45 -5.02 -15.64 -18.03
CA ALA A 45 -4.74 -14.71 -19.13
C ALA A 45 -4.54 -15.41 -20.49
N GLY A 46 -4.66 -16.74 -20.57
CA GLY A 46 -4.47 -17.51 -21.80
C GLY A 46 -3.01 -17.81 -22.14
N GLN A 47 -2.05 -17.41 -21.29
CA GLN A 47 -0.64 -17.74 -21.45
C GLN A 47 -0.41 -19.19 -20.99
N LYS A 48 -0.46 -20.14 -21.92
CA LYS A 48 -0.31 -21.59 -21.63
C LYS A 48 1.14 -22.08 -21.69
N ALA A 49 2.03 -21.34 -22.34
CA ALA A 49 3.45 -21.70 -22.45
C ALA A 49 4.22 -21.23 -21.20
N PHE A 50 4.05 -21.95 -20.08
CA PHE A 50 4.84 -21.76 -18.86
C PHE A 50 5.04 -23.07 -18.11
N VAL A 51 6.04 -23.11 -17.22
CA VAL A 51 6.27 -24.19 -16.27
C VAL A 51 6.73 -23.62 -14.93
N SER A 52 6.31 -24.25 -13.84
CA SER A 52 6.82 -23.95 -12.50
C SER A 52 7.74 -25.04 -11.96
N PHE A 53 8.65 -24.66 -11.08
CA PHE A 53 9.55 -25.58 -10.38
C PHE A 53 9.44 -25.40 -8.86
N ASP A 54 9.45 -26.50 -8.12
CA ASP A 54 9.47 -26.45 -6.65
C ASP A 54 10.25 -27.62 -6.04
N LEU A 55 10.83 -27.37 -4.87
CA LEU A 55 11.58 -28.36 -4.09
C LEU A 55 10.71 -29.14 -3.10
N ASN A 56 9.43 -28.77 -2.93
CA ASN A 56 8.50 -29.51 -2.09
C ASN A 56 7.73 -30.54 -2.93
N PRO A 57 7.98 -31.85 -2.74
CA PRO A 57 7.32 -32.88 -3.54
C PRO A 57 5.81 -32.91 -3.31
N ALA A 58 5.31 -32.55 -2.13
CA ALA A 58 3.86 -32.52 -1.87
C ALA A 58 3.15 -31.47 -2.73
N ARG A 59 3.74 -30.27 -2.87
CA ARG A 59 3.19 -29.22 -3.74
C ARG A 59 3.20 -29.62 -5.22
N VAL A 60 4.27 -30.29 -5.66
CA VAL A 60 4.37 -30.80 -7.04
C VAL A 60 3.32 -31.87 -7.30
N SER A 61 3.14 -32.82 -6.37
CA SER A 61 2.12 -33.86 -6.47
C SER A 61 0.70 -33.28 -6.50
N GLU A 62 0.41 -32.30 -5.64
CA GLU A 62 -0.89 -31.62 -5.62
C GLU A 62 -1.16 -30.87 -6.94
N ALA A 63 -0.14 -30.19 -7.47
CA ALA A 63 -0.23 -29.50 -8.76
C ALA A 63 -0.46 -30.47 -9.93
N ALA A 64 0.20 -31.63 -9.91
CA ALA A 64 0.02 -32.67 -10.91
C ALA A 64 -1.40 -33.24 -10.92
N LEU A 65 -2.02 -33.44 -9.74
CA LEU A 65 -3.44 -33.84 -9.64
C LEU A 65 -4.41 -32.83 -10.25
N ARG A 66 -4.00 -31.56 -10.33
CA ARG A 66 -4.76 -30.47 -10.97
C ARG A 66 -4.41 -30.27 -12.45
N GLY A 67 -3.50 -31.07 -13.01
CA GLY A 67 -3.02 -30.92 -14.38
C GLY A 67 -2.19 -29.65 -14.62
N LEU A 68 -1.58 -29.09 -13.56
CA LEU A 68 -0.74 -27.90 -13.68
C LEU A 68 0.70 -28.27 -14.11
N PRO A 69 1.35 -27.45 -14.95
CA PRO A 69 2.70 -27.72 -15.45
C PRO A 69 3.75 -27.39 -14.37
N VAL A 70 3.92 -28.30 -13.39
CA VAL A 70 4.87 -28.13 -12.28
C VAL A 70 5.85 -29.30 -12.22
N VAL A 71 7.14 -28.98 -12.10
CA VAL A 71 8.24 -29.94 -12.09
C VAL A 71 8.94 -29.92 -10.73
N TYR A 72 9.25 -31.11 -10.21
CA TYR A 72 10.07 -31.21 -9.01
C TYR A 72 11.53 -30.89 -9.32
N GLY A 73 12.08 -29.91 -8.61
CA GLY A 73 13.47 -29.53 -8.73
C GLY A 73 13.69 -28.03 -8.51
N ASP A 74 14.96 -27.65 -8.60
CA ASP A 74 15.36 -26.26 -8.50
C ASP A 74 15.30 -25.56 -9.86
N GLY A 75 14.30 -24.68 -10.03
CA GLY A 75 14.11 -23.91 -11.26
C GLY A 75 15.26 -22.97 -11.62
N ALA A 76 16.14 -22.66 -10.65
CA ALA A 76 17.32 -21.85 -10.91
C ALA A 76 18.47 -22.62 -11.57
N SER A 77 18.34 -23.95 -11.75
CA SER A 77 19.33 -24.80 -12.38
C SER A 77 19.23 -24.75 -13.91
N PRO A 78 20.19 -24.13 -14.63
CA PRO A 78 20.15 -24.05 -16.09
C PRO A 78 20.16 -25.44 -16.74
N GLN A 79 20.87 -26.39 -16.13
CA GLN A 79 20.92 -27.76 -16.60
C GLN A 79 19.56 -28.46 -16.48
N LEU A 80 18.79 -28.17 -15.43
CA LEU A 80 17.43 -28.69 -15.29
C LEU A 80 16.50 -28.08 -16.35
N LEU A 81 16.58 -26.77 -16.59
CA LEU A 81 15.79 -26.11 -17.64
C LEU A 81 16.08 -26.70 -19.02
N GLN A 82 17.36 -26.84 -19.39
CA GLN A 82 17.78 -27.50 -20.63
C GLN A 82 17.24 -28.93 -20.75
N ASN A 83 17.39 -29.73 -19.69
CA ASN A 83 16.93 -31.12 -19.70
C ASN A 83 15.40 -31.24 -19.70
N SER A 84 14.70 -30.21 -19.24
CA SER A 84 13.24 -30.11 -19.27
C SER A 84 12.71 -29.63 -20.63
N GLY A 85 13.60 -29.37 -21.59
CA GLY A 85 13.22 -28.93 -22.94
C GLY A 85 13.12 -27.42 -23.11
N ILE A 86 13.61 -26.63 -22.15
CA ILE A 86 13.53 -25.16 -22.15
C ILE A 86 14.95 -24.57 -22.21
N PRO A 87 15.63 -24.64 -23.37
CA PRO A 87 16.97 -24.10 -23.51
C PRO A 87 16.98 -22.55 -23.55
N ASN A 88 15.88 -21.91 -23.96
CA ASN A 88 15.78 -20.47 -24.16
C ASN A 88 14.44 -19.93 -23.64
N PRO A 89 14.26 -19.81 -22.31
CA PRO A 89 13.01 -19.30 -21.75
C PRO A 89 12.73 -17.87 -22.22
N ARG A 90 11.45 -17.54 -22.45
CA ARG A 90 11.04 -16.16 -22.82
C ARG A 90 11.13 -15.16 -21.67
N ALA A 91 10.95 -15.65 -20.45
CA ALA A 91 11.11 -14.90 -19.22
C ALA A 91 11.28 -15.89 -18.05
N ILE A 92 11.91 -15.43 -16.97
CA ILE A 92 12.10 -16.20 -15.75
C ILE A 92 11.57 -15.41 -14.56
N VAL A 93 10.70 -16.02 -13.77
CA VAL A 93 10.18 -15.47 -12.53
C VAL A 93 10.87 -16.16 -11.35
N VAL A 94 11.46 -15.40 -10.43
CA VAL A 94 12.09 -15.96 -9.21
C VAL A 94 11.27 -15.57 -7.99
N SER A 95 10.69 -16.56 -7.32
CA SER A 95 9.69 -16.37 -6.25
C SER A 95 9.98 -17.14 -4.95
N TYR A 96 11.22 -17.59 -4.75
CA TYR A 96 11.63 -18.29 -3.53
C TYR A 96 11.41 -17.43 -2.27
N ASN A 97 11.15 -18.04 -1.11
CA ASN A 97 10.92 -17.32 0.14
C ASN A 97 12.23 -16.86 0.80
N ASN A 98 13.30 -17.63 0.67
CA ASN A 98 14.59 -17.35 1.27
C ASN A 98 15.36 -16.28 0.47
N MET A 99 15.80 -15.21 1.13
CA MET A 99 16.46 -14.06 0.50
C MET A 99 17.79 -14.43 -0.16
N SER A 100 18.68 -15.08 0.58
CA SER A 100 19.98 -15.53 0.07
C SER A 100 19.82 -16.45 -1.13
N ARG A 101 18.82 -17.33 -1.09
CA ARG A 101 18.50 -18.22 -2.20
C ARG A 101 17.95 -17.48 -3.41
N ARG A 102 17.11 -16.46 -3.22
CA ARG A 102 16.64 -15.59 -4.32
C ARG A 102 17.81 -14.89 -5.00
N ARG A 103 18.67 -14.21 -4.25
CA ARG A 103 19.85 -13.53 -4.80
C ARG A 103 20.74 -14.48 -5.58
N GLN A 104 21.11 -15.62 -4.98
CA GLN A 104 21.93 -16.63 -5.64
C GLN A 104 21.27 -17.18 -6.92
N ALA A 105 19.96 -17.43 -6.89
CA ALA A 105 19.23 -17.89 -8.06
C ALA A 105 19.23 -16.84 -9.17
N THR A 106 19.02 -15.57 -8.83
CA THR A 106 19.07 -14.44 -9.79
C THR A 106 20.45 -14.34 -10.45
N GLU A 107 21.54 -14.35 -9.68
CA GLU A 107 22.91 -14.30 -10.21
C GLU A 107 23.20 -15.49 -11.14
N GLN A 108 22.83 -16.70 -10.70
CA GLN A 108 23.02 -17.93 -11.47
C GLN A 108 22.25 -17.89 -12.80
N LEU A 109 20.99 -17.46 -12.76
CA LEU A 109 20.14 -17.37 -13.93
C LEU A 109 20.60 -16.26 -14.88
N ARG A 110 21.04 -15.11 -14.38
CA ARG A 110 21.60 -14.04 -15.20
C ARG A 110 22.87 -14.50 -15.93
N GLY A 111 23.76 -15.21 -15.22
CA GLY A 111 24.97 -15.75 -15.82
C GLY A 111 24.69 -16.77 -16.93
N ALA A 112 23.65 -17.59 -16.76
CA ALA A 112 23.26 -18.60 -17.75
C ALA A 112 22.42 -18.05 -18.91
N PHE A 113 21.64 -16.99 -18.67
CA PHE A 113 20.69 -16.42 -19.63
C PHE A 113 20.82 -14.88 -19.71
N PRO A 114 21.93 -14.35 -20.27
CA PRO A 114 22.23 -12.92 -20.19
C PRO A 114 21.17 -11.98 -20.79
N GLY A 115 20.45 -12.42 -21.82
CA GLY A 115 19.43 -11.62 -22.51
C GLY A 115 17.98 -11.98 -22.18
N VAL A 116 17.73 -12.90 -21.24
CA VAL A 116 16.37 -13.29 -20.87
C VAL A 116 15.86 -12.35 -19.77
N PRO A 117 14.62 -11.83 -19.86
CA PRO A 117 14.00 -11.08 -18.77
C PRO A 117 13.88 -11.91 -17.49
N ILE A 118 14.43 -11.41 -16.38
CA ILE A 118 14.34 -12.00 -15.05
C ILE A 118 13.54 -11.06 -14.15
N ILE A 119 12.38 -11.52 -13.70
CA ILE A 119 11.48 -10.82 -12.79
C ILE A 119 11.55 -11.49 -11.42
N VAL A 120 11.84 -10.73 -10.37
CA VAL A 120 12.09 -11.29 -9.04
C VAL A 120 11.12 -10.72 -8.00
N ARG A 121 10.63 -11.58 -7.13
CA ARG A 121 9.92 -11.19 -5.90
C ARG A 121 10.92 -10.60 -4.91
N ALA A 122 10.66 -9.41 -4.39
CA ALA A 122 11.36 -8.79 -3.28
C ALA A 122 10.42 -8.62 -2.07
N ARG A 123 10.94 -8.64 -0.85
CA ARG A 123 10.16 -8.45 0.40
C ARG A 123 10.14 -7.00 0.86
N SER A 124 11.15 -6.23 0.47
CA SER A 124 11.33 -4.83 0.80
C SER A 124 11.97 -4.09 -0.37
N GLU A 125 11.96 -2.77 -0.28
CA GLU A 125 12.59 -1.89 -1.26
C GLU A 125 14.12 -2.08 -1.28
N GLN A 126 14.74 -2.25 -0.12
CA GLN A 126 16.16 -2.58 -0.02
C GLN A 126 16.50 -3.89 -0.74
N GLU A 127 15.71 -4.96 -0.56
CA GLU A 127 15.96 -6.22 -1.27
C GLU A 127 15.73 -6.06 -2.78
N ARG A 128 14.81 -5.17 -3.20
CA ARG A 128 14.58 -4.87 -4.61
C ARG A 128 15.85 -4.35 -5.28
N GLU A 129 16.52 -3.37 -4.67
CA GLU A 129 17.78 -2.82 -5.15
C GLU A 129 18.88 -3.90 -5.24
N GLU A 130 19.06 -4.68 -4.17
CA GLU A 130 20.04 -5.76 -4.14
C GLU A 130 19.81 -6.81 -5.25
N LEU A 131 18.55 -7.07 -5.60
CA LEU A 131 18.18 -8.02 -6.65
C LEU A 131 18.38 -7.45 -8.07
N LEU A 132 18.19 -6.15 -8.26
CA LEU A 132 18.54 -5.47 -9.51
C LEU A 132 20.05 -5.52 -9.75
N GLU A 133 20.85 -5.24 -8.72
CA GLU A 133 22.31 -5.38 -8.78
C GLU A 133 22.75 -6.83 -9.07
N ALA A 134 22.01 -7.81 -8.55
CA ALA A 134 22.23 -9.23 -8.82
C ALA A 134 21.89 -9.65 -10.26
N GLY A 135 21.29 -8.75 -11.06
CA GLY A 135 20.98 -8.96 -12.47
C GLY A 135 19.51 -9.28 -12.76
N ALA A 136 18.58 -8.96 -11.85
CA ALA A 136 17.17 -8.90 -12.21
C ALA A 136 16.91 -7.71 -13.15
N ASP A 137 16.02 -7.89 -14.15
CA ASP A 137 15.56 -6.76 -14.96
C ASP A 137 14.46 -5.98 -14.23
N ARG A 138 13.65 -6.70 -13.44
CA ARG A 138 12.60 -6.12 -12.61
C ARG A 138 12.54 -6.86 -11.28
N ALA A 139 12.36 -6.12 -10.19
CA ALA A 139 12.06 -6.69 -8.89
C ALA A 139 10.81 -6.01 -8.32
N VAL A 140 9.90 -6.80 -7.75
CA VAL A 140 8.60 -6.35 -7.23
C VAL A 140 8.57 -6.55 -5.72
N ALA A 141 8.54 -5.44 -4.97
CA ALA A 141 8.54 -5.45 -3.51
C ALA A 141 7.14 -5.71 -2.95
N GLU A 142 6.97 -6.83 -2.23
CA GLU A 142 5.70 -7.21 -1.59
C GLU A 142 5.15 -6.16 -0.65
N SER A 143 6.01 -5.50 0.13
CA SER A 143 5.60 -4.49 1.11
C SER A 143 4.91 -3.31 0.44
N SER A 144 5.44 -2.86 -0.69
CA SER A 144 4.91 -1.72 -1.43
C SER A 144 3.62 -2.09 -2.13
N GLU A 145 3.55 -3.26 -2.77
CA GLU A 145 2.30 -3.74 -3.41
C GLU A 145 1.15 -3.91 -2.41
N ALA A 146 1.42 -4.46 -1.23
CA ALA A 146 0.41 -4.59 -0.18
C ALA A 146 -0.06 -3.22 0.34
N ALA A 147 0.87 -2.27 0.53
CA ALA A 147 0.54 -0.92 0.96
C ALA A 147 -0.34 -0.19 -0.07
N LEU A 148 0.00 -0.30 -1.36
CA LEU A 148 -0.77 0.29 -2.46
C LEU A 148 -2.19 -0.27 -2.53
N GLN A 149 -2.33 -1.60 -2.43
CA GLN A 149 -3.64 -2.23 -2.44
C GLN A 149 -4.51 -1.80 -1.24
N LEU A 150 -3.92 -1.72 -0.05
CA LEU A 150 -4.63 -1.23 1.13
C LEU A 150 -5.03 0.24 0.99
N ALA A 151 -4.13 1.10 0.49
CA ALA A 151 -4.42 2.50 0.26
C ALA A 151 -5.57 2.68 -0.73
N GLN A 152 -5.58 1.92 -1.84
CA GLN A 152 -6.68 1.94 -2.81
C GLN A 152 -8.02 1.57 -2.17
N VAL A 153 -8.06 0.51 -1.34
CA VAL A 153 -9.28 0.11 -0.63
C VAL A 153 -9.75 1.18 0.33
N VAL A 154 -8.83 1.80 1.09
CA VAL A 154 -9.17 2.88 2.02
C VAL A 154 -9.74 4.09 1.28
N MET A 155 -9.11 4.51 0.17
CA MET A 155 -9.57 5.66 -0.62
C MET A 155 -10.99 5.45 -1.17
N MET A 156 -11.30 4.23 -1.63
CA MET A 156 -12.67 3.89 -2.06
C MET A 156 -13.69 4.00 -0.93
N GLU A 157 -13.33 3.60 0.29
CA GLU A 157 -14.23 3.62 1.45
C GLU A 157 -14.49 5.04 1.97
N VAL A 158 -13.46 5.90 1.98
CA VAL A 158 -13.57 7.28 2.47
C VAL A 158 -14.05 8.27 1.39
N GLY A 159 -14.30 7.80 0.17
CA GLY A 159 -14.77 8.62 -0.96
C GLY A 159 -13.69 9.54 -1.55
N GLY A 160 -12.41 9.18 -1.39
CA GLY A 160 -11.28 9.92 -1.96
C GLY A 160 -10.97 9.47 -3.39
N ASP A 161 -10.26 10.32 -4.14
CA ASP A 161 -9.82 10.00 -5.49
C ASP A 161 -8.79 8.85 -5.51
N ALA A 162 -8.82 8.05 -6.58
CA ALA A 162 -7.84 6.98 -6.75
C ALA A 162 -6.42 7.55 -6.87
N ILE A 163 -5.51 7.04 -6.05
CA ILE A 163 -4.09 7.39 -6.15
C ILE A 163 -3.51 6.68 -7.38
N GLU A 164 -2.88 7.45 -8.26
CA GLU A 164 -2.21 6.89 -9.43
C GLU A 164 -1.05 5.97 -9.00
N GLU A 165 -1.00 4.75 -9.55
CA GLU A 165 -0.06 3.69 -9.11
C GLU A 165 1.42 4.11 -9.25
N THR A 166 1.75 4.88 -10.28
CA THR A 166 3.10 5.41 -10.51
C THR A 166 3.48 6.40 -9.42
N ALA A 167 2.63 7.40 -9.15
CA ALA A 167 2.86 8.40 -8.11
C ALA A 167 2.94 7.76 -6.72
N ALA A 168 2.07 6.77 -6.46
CA ALA A 168 2.06 6.05 -5.19
C ALA A 168 3.34 5.23 -4.97
N ARG A 169 3.94 4.68 -6.02
CA ARG A 169 5.25 4.01 -5.94
C ARG A 169 6.37 5.00 -5.65
N GLU A 170 6.40 6.15 -6.33
CA GLU A 170 7.39 7.20 -6.07
C GLU A 170 7.32 7.73 -4.62
N MET A 171 6.11 7.80 -4.05
CA MET A 171 5.93 8.22 -2.65
C MET A 171 6.46 7.17 -1.66
N LEU A 172 6.40 5.89 -2.03
CA LEU A 172 6.84 4.77 -1.19
C LEU A 172 8.35 4.50 -1.30
N ASP A 173 8.94 4.73 -2.48
CA ASP A 173 10.38 4.56 -2.70
C ASP A 173 11.20 5.80 -2.26
N GLY A 174 10.52 6.89 -1.87
CA GLY A 174 11.16 8.14 -1.45
C GLY A 174 11.88 8.87 -2.58
N THR A 175 11.61 8.51 -3.84
CA THR A 175 12.14 9.15 -5.05
C THR A 175 11.21 10.23 -5.60
N THR A 176 9.97 10.34 -5.08
CA THR A 176 9.33 11.65 -5.09
C THR A 176 10.29 12.62 -4.42
N PRO A 177 10.60 13.81 -4.99
CA PRO A 177 11.00 14.92 -4.13
C PRO A 177 10.00 14.96 -2.98
N GLU A 178 10.48 15.14 -1.75
CA GLU A 178 9.64 15.23 -0.53
C GLU A 178 8.25 15.73 -0.89
N PRO A 179 7.19 15.02 -0.46
CA PRO A 179 5.85 15.16 -1.02
C PRO A 179 5.67 16.61 -1.36
N VAL A 180 5.49 16.92 -2.66
CA VAL A 180 5.22 18.28 -3.09
C VAL A 180 4.09 18.71 -2.19
N CYS A 181 4.42 19.51 -1.17
CA CYS A 181 3.48 20.27 -0.42
C CYS A 181 2.67 20.89 -1.54
N ILE A 182 1.42 20.50 -1.65
CA ILE A 182 0.49 21.27 -2.46
C ILE A 182 0.62 22.62 -1.79
N VAL A 183 1.37 23.50 -2.45
CA VAL A 183 1.62 24.85 -2.02
C VAL A 183 0.25 25.50 -2.08
N ALA A 184 -0.51 25.35 -1.00
CA ALA A 184 -1.20 26.50 -0.48
C ALA A 184 -0.06 27.50 -0.22
N GLU A 185 -0.10 28.53 -1.04
CA GLU A 185 0.89 29.57 -1.20
C GLU A 185 1.38 30.10 0.16
N GLU A 186 2.70 30.21 0.28
CA GLU A 186 3.50 30.99 1.25
C GLU A 186 3.25 30.81 2.77
N GLU A 187 4.35 30.82 3.54
CA GLU A 187 4.35 30.71 4.99
C GLU A 187 3.57 31.86 5.65
N ASP A 188 2.46 31.54 6.31
CA ASP A 188 2.10 32.21 7.56
C ASP A 188 2.15 31.13 8.65
N GLU A 189 2.98 31.34 9.68
CA GLU A 189 2.86 30.59 10.94
C GLU A 189 1.37 30.50 11.29
N ASP A 190 0.82 29.29 11.50
CA ASP A 190 -0.52 29.12 12.06
C ASP A 190 -0.63 30.11 13.23
N PRO A 191 -1.49 31.14 13.17
CA PRO A 191 -1.50 32.17 14.20
C PRO A 191 -1.78 31.46 15.53
N GLU A 192 -0.83 31.54 16.47
CA GLU A 192 -1.07 31.02 17.81
C GLU A 192 -2.00 32.01 18.52
N PRO A 193 -3.00 31.54 19.29
CA PRO A 193 -3.77 32.45 20.12
C PRO A 193 -2.82 33.21 21.04
N GLU A 194 -3.06 34.52 21.21
CA GLU A 194 -2.36 35.28 22.23
C GLU A 194 -2.50 34.54 23.57
N ASP A 195 -1.37 34.31 24.24
CA ASP A 195 -1.30 33.64 25.53
C ASP A 195 -1.88 32.21 25.61
N VAL A 196 -1.58 31.34 24.63
CA VAL A 196 -1.91 29.88 24.64
C VAL A 196 -1.67 29.21 26.00
N ASP A 197 -0.61 29.62 26.69
CA ASP A 197 -0.20 29.07 27.98
C ASP A 197 -1.16 29.47 29.11
N LEU A 198 -1.63 30.73 29.12
CA LEU A 198 -2.62 31.21 30.09
C LEU A 198 -3.99 30.60 29.78
N LEU A 199 -4.41 30.57 28.52
CA LEU A 199 -5.67 29.96 28.09
C LEU A 199 -5.74 28.47 28.45
N ALA A 200 -4.63 27.75 28.30
CA ALA A 200 -4.53 26.35 28.71
C ALA A 200 -4.65 26.16 30.23
N MET A 201 -4.01 27.03 31.03
CA MET A 201 -4.06 26.98 32.49
C MET A 201 -5.44 27.34 33.04
N ASP A 202 -6.04 28.44 32.59
CA ASP A 202 -7.32 28.95 33.09
C ASP A 202 -8.49 28.03 32.74
N ASN A 203 -8.40 27.35 31.59
CA ASN A 203 -9.40 26.39 31.14
C ASN A 203 -9.09 24.94 31.53
N GLY A 204 -7.95 24.68 32.18
CA GLY A 204 -7.55 23.33 32.62
C GLY A 204 -7.34 22.34 31.47
N MET A 205 -6.93 22.85 30.29
CA MET A 205 -6.75 22.09 29.06
C MET A 205 -5.27 21.99 28.68
N SER A 206 -4.92 21.04 27.82
CA SER A 206 -3.59 21.03 27.22
C SER A 206 -3.46 22.11 26.14
N ARG A 207 -2.24 22.62 25.93
CA ARG A 207 -1.92 23.55 24.81
C ARG A 207 -2.37 23.01 23.46
N LYS A 208 -2.33 21.69 23.28
CA LYS A 208 -2.76 21.01 22.06
C LYS A 208 -4.28 21.11 21.85
N GLU A 209 -5.06 21.04 22.93
CA GLU A 209 -6.52 21.20 22.88
C GLU A 209 -6.91 22.65 22.62
N VAL A 210 -6.24 23.62 23.26
CA VAL A 210 -6.45 25.06 22.99
C VAL A 210 -6.17 25.39 21.53
N ARG A 211 -5.02 24.94 21.00
CA ARG A 211 -4.69 25.11 19.57
C ARG A 211 -5.72 24.47 18.63
N ARG A 212 -6.23 23.29 19.00
CA ARG A 212 -7.26 22.60 18.21
C ARG A 212 -8.56 23.39 18.18
N LEU A 213 -9.00 23.93 19.31
CA LEU A 213 -10.22 24.74 19.39
C LEU A 213 -10.04 26.10 18.72
N TYR A 214 -8.85 26.69 18.77
CA TYR A 214 -8.54 27.94 18.06
C TYR A 214 -8.65 27.79 16.54
N LYS A 215 -8.20 26.66 15.98
CA LYS A 215 -8.40 26.34 14.56
C LYS A 215 -9.87 26.20 14.18
N VAL A 216 -10.70 25.67 15.08
CA VAL A 216 -12.15 25.58 14.86
C VAL A 216 -12.77 26.98 14.89
N PHE A 217 -12.40 27.81 15.88
CA PHE A 217 -12.85 29.19 16.03
C PHE A 217 -12.52 30.04 14.79
N ARG A 218 -11.27 30.00 14.32
CA ARG A 218 -10.82 30.68 13.08
C ARG A 218 -11.46 30.13 11.81
N GLY A 219 -11.92 28.88 11.82
CA GLY A 219 -12.68 28.32 10.70
C GLY A 219 -14.12 28.83 10.63
N ILE A 220 -14.60 29.48 11.69
CA ILE A 220 -15.93 30.05 11.82
C ILE A 220 -15.89 31.56 11.56
N ASP A 221 -14.90 32.26 12.13
CA ASP A 221 -14.55 33.66 11.87
C ASP A 221 -14.04 33.83 10.42
N LYS A 222 -14.97 33.96 9.48
CA LYS A 222 -14.69 34.05 8.04
C LYS A 222 -14.20 35.43 7.64
N ASP A 223 -14.68 36.46 8.34
CA ASP A 223 -14.31 37.84 8.06
C ASP A 223 -12.97 38.23 8.70
N GLY A 224 -12.45 37.38 9.58
CA GLY A 224 -11.14 37.50 10.20
C GLY A 224 -11.11 38.59 11.28
N SER A 225 -12.26 38.96 11.83
CA SER A 225 -12.41 39.99 12.86
C SER A 225 -11.83 39.57 14.21
N GLY A 226 -11.63 38.26 14.43
CA GLY A 226 -11.17 37.71 15.71
C GLY A 226 -12.29 37.47 16.73
N GLU A 227 -13.53 37.77 16.35
CA GLU A 227 -14.76 37.48 17.10
C GLU A 227 -15.71 36.73 16.16
N VAL A 228 -16.62 35.92 16.70
CA VAL A 228 -17.58 35.17 15.88
C VAL A 228 -18.97 35.76 16.05
N ASP A 229 -19.57 36.24 14.96
CA ASP A 229 -20.89 36.87 15.01
C ASP A 229 -22.05 35.84 14.97
N ALA A 230 -23.28 36.33 15.13
CA ALA A 230 -24.47 35.49 15.14
C ALA A 230 -24.73 34.76 13.80
N GLU A 231 -24.34 35.33 12.65
CA GLU A 231 -24.49 34.67 11.35
C GLU A 231 -23.48 33.53 11.20
N GLU A 232 -22.25 33.73 11.69
CA GLU A 232 -21.18 32.74 11.67
C GLU A 232 -21.43 31.59 12.65
N VAL A 233 -21.93 31.86 13.86
CA VAL A 233 -22.37 30.80 14.80
C VAL A 233 -23.52 29.99 14.21
N TRP A 234 -24.47 30.63 13.51
CA TRP A 234 -25.59 29.94 12.86
C TRP A 234 -25.08 28.96 11.80
N GLU A 235 -24.12 29.39 10.97
CA GLU A 235 -23.51 28.53 9.96
C GLU A 235 -22.81 27.31 10.56
N LEU A 236 -22.09 27.47 11.68
CA LEU A 236 -21.44 26.36 12.36
C LEU A 236 -22.47 25.31 12.81
N ILE A 237 -23.53 25.74 13.48
CA ILE A 237 -24.57 24.84 14.01
C ILE A 237 -25.32 24.15 12.86
N ALA A 238 -25.57 24.87 11.76
CA ALA A 238 -26.22 24.33 10.58
C ALA A 238 -25.37 23.25 9.87
N ARG A 239 -24.04 23.35 9.92
CA ARG A 239 -23.12 22.32 9.38
C ARG A 239 -22.98 21.09 10.29
N GLY A 240 -23.14 21.26 11.61
CA GLY A 240 -22.95 20.20 12.60
C GLY A 240 -24.20 19.39 12.96
N SER A 241 -25.42 19.89 12.67
CA SER A 241 -26.68 19.26 13.07
C SER A 241 -27.53 18.83 11.86
N PRO A 242 -28.05 17.58 11.83
CA PRO A 242 -28.89 17.09 10.73
C PRO A 242 -30.29 17.71 10.68
N THR A 243 -30.69 18.50 11.68
CA THR A 243 -32.01 19.15 11.75
C THR A 243 -31.88 20.68 11.84
N PRO A 244 -32.62 21.45 11.01
CA PRO A 244 -32.67 22.91 11.09
C PRO A 244 -33.19 23.35 12.47
N MET A 245 -32.47 24.27 13.12
CA MET A 245 -32.84 24.79 14.42
C MET A 245 -33.84 25.95 14.30
N SER A 246 -34.70 26.14 15.31
CA SER A 246 -35.62 27.28 15.37
C SER A 246 -34.91 28.54 15.89
N ASP A 247 -35.31 29.73 15.43
CA ASP A 247 -34.77 31.03 15.90
C ASP A 247 -34.81 31.16 17.43
N LYS A 248 -35.81 30.56 18.09
CA LYS A 248 -35.97 30.60 19.54
C LYS A 248 -34.89 29.80 20.26
N ASP A 249 -34.43 28.72 19.66
CA ASP A 249 -33.40 27.88 20.26
C ASP A 249 -32.00 28.36 19.89
N PHE A 250 -31.83 28.97 18.72
CA PHE A 250 -30.61 29.69 18.39
C PHE A 250 -30.35 30.86 19.35
N LYS A 251 -31.37 31.67 19.65
CA LYS A 251 -31.27 32.74 20.66
C LYS A 251 -30.85 32.25 22.05
N LYS A 252 -31.18 31.00 22.40
CA LYS A 252 -30.72 30.40 23.67
C LYS A 252 -29.24 30.04 23.60
N TYR A 253 -28.76 29.53 22.47
CA TYR A 253 -27.33 29.24 22.29
C TYR A 253 -26.49 30.50 22.28
N MET A 254 -26.94 31.54 21.57
CA MET A 254 -26.25 32.82 21.57
C MET A 254 -26.18 33.40 23.00
N ALA A 255 -27.28 33.36 23.76
CA ALA A 255 -27.29 33.82 25.16
C ALA A 255 -26.44 32.99 26.13
N ILE A 256 -25.93 31.83 25.71
CA ILE A 256 -24.99 31.00 26.50
C ILE A 256 -23.55 31.31 26.08
N LEU A 257 -23.31 31.51 24.79
CA LEU A 257 -22.00 31.77 24.20
C LEU A 257 -21.54 33.21 24.39
N ASP A 258 -22.44 34.18 24.23
CA ASP A 258 -22.19 35.61 24.39
C ASP A 258 -22.50 36.00 25.84
N VAL A 259 -21.49 35.89 26.71
CA VAL A 259 -21.65 36.09 28.16
C VAL A 259 -21.70 37.56 28.50
N ASP A 260 -20.96 38.38 27.75
CA ASP A 260 -20.93 39.83 27.94
C ASP A 260 -22.09 40.58 27.23
N GLY A 261 -22.83 39.89 26.36
CA GLY A 261 -23.99 40.40 25.65
C GLY A 261 -23.64 41.34 24.49
N SER A 262 -22.42 41.25 23.97
CA SER A 262 -21.91 42.06 22.87
C SER A 262 -22.55 41.73 21.51
N GLY A 263 -23.19 40.56 21.40
CA GLY A 263 -23.71 40.03 20.15
C GLY A 263 -22.64 39.33 19.29
N GLN A 264 -21.42 39.20 19.81
CA GLN A 264 -20.30 38.50 19.20
C GLN A 264 -19.73 37.52 20.24
N VAL A 265 -19.06 36.46 19.80
CA VAL A 265 -18.48 35.44 20.68
C VAL A 265 -16.97 35.49 20.55
N THR A 266 -16.29 35.86 21.62
CA THR A 266 -14.82 35.84 21.67
C THR A 266 -14.29 34.42 21.86
N PHE A 267 -13.00 34.21 21.57
CA PHE A 267 -12.39 32.89 21.75
C PHE A 267 -12.40 32.42 23.22
N GLU A 268 -12.26 33.35 24.16
CA GLU A 268 -12.32 33.06 25.60
C GLU A 268 -13.72 32.62 26.04
N GLU A 269 -14.77 33.27 25.53
CA GLU A 269 -16.16 32.88 25.77
C GLU A 269 -16.48 31.52 25.14
N PHE A 270 -15.98 31.27 23.93
CA PHE A 270 -16.10 29.98 23.26
C PHE A 270 -15.48 28.84 24.08
N LEU A 271 -14.28 29.04 24.65
CA LEU A 271 -13.62 28.06 25.52
C LEU A 271 -14.41 27.83 26.83
N SER A 272 -14.92 28.92 27.41
CA SER A 272 -15.67 28.88 28.67
C SER A 272 -16.94 28.02 28.56
N VAL A 273 -17.65 28.09 27.43
CA VAL A 273 -18.86 27.29 27.18
C VAL A 273 -18.54 25.83 26.83
N TYR A 274 -17.46 25.58 26.09
CA TYR A 274 -17.03 24.23 25.76
C TYR A 274 -16.80 23.38 27.03
N ARG A 275 -16.24 24.00 28.08
CA ARG A 275 -16.10 23.38 29.40
C ARG A 275 -17.43 23.20 30.15
N GLY A 276 -18.35 24.15 30.01
CA GLY A 276 -19.65 24.14 30.70
C GLY A 276 -20.59 23.02 30.26
N SER A 277 -20.32 22.36 29.13
CA SER A 277 -21.15 21.28 28.58
C SER A 277 -20.79 19.89 29.10
N ASP A 278 -19.60 19.72 29.69
CA ASP A 278 -19.11 18.42 30.23
C ASP A 278 -19.37 18.24 31.74
N ASN A 279 -20.11 19.15 32.38
CA ASN A 279 -20.37 19.13 33.83
C ASN A 279 -21.86 19.34 34.20
N VAL A 280 -22.78 18.70 33.47
CA VAL A 280 -24.18 18.46 33.90
C VAL A 280 -24.59 17.03 33.57
#